data_AF-A0A8B8C287-F1
#
_entry.id   AF-A0A8B8C287-F1
#
_cell.length_a   1.000
_cell.length_b   1.000
_cell.length_c   1.000
_cell.angle_alpha   90.00
_cell.angle_beta   90.00
_cell.angle_gamma   90.00
#
_symmetry.space_group_name_H-M   'P 1'
#
loop_
_entity.id
_entity.type
_entity.pdbx_description
1 polymer ?
#
loop_
_entity_poly.entity_id
_entity_poly.type
_entity_poly.pdbx_seq_one_letter_code
_entity_poly.pdbx_strand_id
1 'polypeptide(L)'
;MSEDIEEGERILTEFLGKTSCNNDEIEASSSDSGELKKCMSALKDKEDEIVELKNQLKTLQEELGKLKSKGPSPCINGNWRTQLDGRPRAGLVPKEIASLNGMMELMPQSGVYVYPRDIRSTSKKSSGTAMARHLMSIFYTNKELIDCGNLMGVNGKEGLNKEIVQTILDYVVIKGKESESSLKLAMRSKISGLVAFEKKKHSVSQVTDVED
;
A
#
# COMPACT_ATOMS: atom_id res chain seq x y z
N MET A 1 6.33 31.88 -70.65
CA MET A 1 5.99 31.40 -69.28
C MET A 1 5.21 32.46 -68.50
N SER A 2 4.41 33.28 -69.18
CA SER A 2 3.69 34.40 -68.54
C SER A 2 2.16 34.30 -68.74
N GLU A 3 1.71 33.44 -69.65
CA GLU A 3 0.28 33.27 -70.00
C GLU A 3 -0.44 32.32 -69.02
N ASP A 4 0.29 31.40 -68.37
CA ASP A 4 -0.31 30.43 -67.43
C ASP A 4 -0.66 31.04 -66.05
N ILE A 5 -0.11 32.20 -65.72
CA ILE A 5 -0.37 32.89 -64.44
C ILE A 5 -1.68 33.69 -64.53
N GLU A 6 -1.93 34.37 -65.66
CA GLU A 6 -3.17 35.13 -65.87
C GLU A 6 -4.42 34.22 -65.93
N GLU A 7 -4.29 33.01 -66.48
CA GLU A 7 -5.38 32.03 -66.50
C GLU A 7 -5.75 31.57 -65.08
N GLY A 8 -4.74 31.35 -64.22
CA GLY A 8 -4.93 30.95 -62.82
C GLY A 8 -5.63 32.02 -61.97
N GLU A 9 -5.29 33.29 -62.16
CA GLU A 9 -5.94 34.41 -61.46
C GLU A 9 -7.40 34.60 -61.90
N ARG A 10 -7.70 34.35 -63.18
CA ARG A 10 -9.06 34.43 -63.74
C ARG A 10 -9.97 33.33 -63.19
N ILE A 11 -9.46 32.11 -63.04
CA ILE A 11 -10.20 30.98 -62.45
C ILE A 11 -10.49 31.26 -60.96
N LEU A 12 -9.55 31.84 -60.23
CA LEU A 12 -9.75 32.20 -58.82
C LEU A 12 -10.79 33.31 -58.62
N THR A 13 -10.80 34.31 -59.51
CA THR A 13 -11.84 35.36 -59.47
C THR A 13 -13.22 34.85 -59.87
N GLU A 14 -13.31 33.91 -60.82
CA GLU A 14 -14.59 33.29 -61.18
C GLU A 14 -15.12 32.39 -60.05
N PHE A 15 -14.24 31.67 -59.35
CA PHE A 15 -14.63 30.79 -58.25
C PHE A 15 -15.09 31.58 -57.01
N LEU A 16 -14.40 32.67 -56.67
CA LEU A 16 -14.79 33.56 -55.57
C LEU A 16 -16.03 34.39 -55.92
N GLY A 17 -16.17 34.83 -57.18
CA GLY A 17 -17.36 35.55 -57.66
C GLY A 17 -18.65 34.72 -57.62
N LYS A 18 -18.56 33.39 -57.80
CA LYS A 18 -19.71 32.47 -57.69
C LYS A 18 -20.17 32.20 -56.24
N THR A 19 -19.40 32.61 -55.23
CA THR A 19 -19.78 32.47 -53.82
C THR A 19 -20.42 33.72 -53.23
N SER A 20 -20.50 34.82 -53.97
CA SER A 20 -21.10 36.07 -53.50
C SER A 20 -22.52 36.24 -54.06
N CYS A 21 -23.46 35.62 -53.35
CA CYS A 21 -24.84 36.07 -53.17
C CYS A 21 -25.72 36.26 -54.41
N ASN A 22 -26.72 35.38 -54.57
CA ASN A 22 -28.07 35.83 -54.87
C ASN A 22 -29.03 35.18 -53.86
N ASN A 23 -29.44 35.99 -52.88
CA ASN A 23 -30.74 35.86 -52.25
C ASN A 23 -31.79 36.08 -53.34
N ASP A 24 -32.76 35.19 -53.47
CA ASP A 24 -34.17 35.57 -53.58
C ASP A 24 -35.07 34.36 -53.33
N GLU A 25 -36.18 34.65 -52.66
CA GLU A 25 -37.33 33.80 -52.30
C GLU A 25 -37.21 32.93 -51.02
N ILE A 26 -37.50 33.64 -49.94
CA ILE A 26 -38.12 33.15 -48.72
C ILE A 26 -39.43 32.42 -49.08
N GLU A 27 -39.42 31.08 -49.06
CA GLU A 27 -40.57 30.32 -48.58
C GLU A 27 -40.21 29.74 -47.21
N ALA A 28 -40.61 30.49 -46.17
CA ALA A 28 -40.52 30.07 -44.79
C ALA A 28 -41.47 28.89 -44.55
N SER A 29 -40.98 27.66 -44.71
CA SER A 29 -41.56 26.51 -44.00
C SER A 29 -41.26 26.70 -42.51
N SER A 30 -42.28 27.16 -41.79
CA SER A 30 -42.25 27.68 -40.41
C SER A 30 -41.93 26.67 -39.29
N SER A 31 -41.18 25.59 -39.56
CA SER A 31 -40.91 24.53 -38.58
C SER A 31 -39.46 24.49 -38.07
N ASP A 32 -38.50 25.05 -38.82
CA ASP A 32 -37.08 24.75 -38.62
C ASP A 32 -36.34 25.71 -37.65
N SER A 33 -36.83 26.96 -37.51
CA SER A 33 -36.19 27.96 -36.63
C SER A 33 -36.38 27.67 -35.13
N GLY A 34 -37.49 27.02 -34.76
CA GLY A 34 -37.76 26.62 -33.37
C GLY A 34 -36.90 25.42 -32.96
N GLU A 35 -36.70 24.47 -33.87
CA GLU A 35 -35.87 23.29 -33.65
C GLU A 35 -34.38 23.64 -33.58
N LEU A 36 -33.92 24.57 -34.42
CA LEU A 36 -32.54 25.08 -34.39
C LEU A 36 -32.23 25.79 -33.05
N LYS A 37 -33.16 26.62 -32.55
CA LYS A 37 -33.00 27.31 -31.25
C LYS A 37 -32.97 26.31 -30.09
N LYS A 38 -33.80 25.27 -30.15
CA LYS A 38 -33.82 24.19 -29.15
C LYS A 38 -32.55 23.33 -29.18
N CYS A 39 -31.98 23.11 -30.36
CA CYS A 39 -30.69 22.44 -30.50
C CYS A 39 -29.54 23.30 -29.95
N MET A 40 -29.54 24.61 -30.21
CA MET A 40 -28.53 25.51 -29.66
C MET A 40 -28.59 25.64 -28.14
N SER A 41 -29.79 25.64 -27.54
CA SER A 41 -29.91 25.61 -26.08
C SER A 41 -29.43 24.28 -25.50
N ALA A 42 -29.80 23.14 -26.11
CA ALA A 42 -29.36 21.82 -25.66
C ALA A 42 -27.84 21.63 -25.82
N LEU A 43 -27.23 22.19 -26.87
CA LEU A 43 -25.78 22.24 -27.04
C LEU A 43 -25.12 23.01 -25.91
N LYS A 44 -25.68 24.15 -25.53
CA LYS A 44 -25.16 24.97 -24.44
C LYS A 44 -25.25 24.27 -23.09
N ASP A 45 -26.37 23.61 -22.81
CA ASP A 45 -26.54 22.80 -21.60
C ASP A 45 -25.51 21.65 -21.55
N LYS A 46 -25.21 21.04 -22.70
CA LYS A 46 -24.19 19.97 -22.81
C LYS A 46 -22.76 20.51 -22.69
N GLU A 47 -22.49 21.71 -23.20
CA GLU A 47 -21.21 22.39 -22.99
C GLU A 47 -20.97 22.68 -21.51
N ASP A 48 -21.99 23.15 -20.79
CA ASP A 48 -21.92 23.39 -19.34
C ASP A 48 -21.71 22.07 -18.56
N GLU A 49 -22.39 20.98 -18.95
CA GLU A 49 -22.18 19.64 -18.37
C GLU A 49 -20.74 19.12 -18.61
N ILE A 50 -20.17 19.37 -19.79
CA ILE A 50 -18.77 19.01 -20.10
C ILE A 50 -17.80 19.83 -19.25
N VAL A 51 -18.07 21.11 -19.02
CA VAL A 51 -17.26 21.96 -18.14
C VAL A 51 -17.30 21.45 -16.71
N GLU A 52 -18.48 21.09 -16.21
CA GLU A 52 -18.65 20.54 -14.87
C GLU A 52 -17.93 19.18 -14.71
N LEU A 53 -18.09 18.26 -15.66
CA LEU A 53 -17.39 16.97 -15.65
C LEU A 53 -15.86 17.14 -15.73
N LYS A 54 -15.36 18.11 -16.49
CA LYS A 54 -13.93 18.45 -16.54
C LYS A 54 -13.43 18.98 -15.20
N ASN A 55 -14.23 19.79 -14.51
CA ASN A 55 -13.90 20.26 -13.17
C ASN A 55 -13.85 19.11 -12.18
N GLN A 56 -14.84 18.21 -12.20
CA GLN A 56 -14.87 17.00 -11.36
C GLN A 56 -13.69 16.07 -11.64
N LEU A 57 -13.33 15.84 -12.91
CA LEU A 57 -12.15 15.07 -13.27
C LEU A 57 -10.87 15.72 -12.77
N LYS A 58 -10.79 17.06 -12.80
CA LYS A 58 -9.64 17.80 -12.30
C LYS A 58 -9.52 17.71 -10.77
N THR A 59 -10.62 17.83 -10.03
CA THR A 59 -10.63 17.60 -8.57
C THR A 59 -10.27 16.16 -8.23
N LEU A 60 -10.85 15.18 -8.91
CA LEU A 60 -10.51 13.77 -8.71
C LEU A 60 -9.05 13.46 -9.07
N GLN A 61 -8.50 14.09 -10.11
CA GLN A 61 -7.07 13.99 -10.45
C GLN A 61 -6.18 14.64 -9.39
N GLU A 62 -6.59 15.77 -8.83
CA GLU A 62 -5.86 16.44 -7.75
C GLU A 62 -5.93 15.65 -6.44
N GLU A 63 -7.08 15.05 -6.13
CA GLU A 63 -7.26 14.11 -5.03
C GLU A 63 -6.43 12.85 -5.23
N LEU A 64 -6.40 12.27 -6.43
CA LEU A 64 -5.50 11.17 -6.78
C LEU A 64 -4.03 11.60 -6.69
N GLY A 65 -3.68 12.83 -7.04
CA GLY A 65 -2.33 13.40 -6.86
C GLY A 65 -1.94 13.55 -5.39
N LYS A 66 -2.89 13.96 -4.54
CA LYS A 66 -2.73 14.02 -3.06
C LYS A 66 -2.66 12.62 -2.44
N LEU A 67 -3.34 11.63 -3.04
CA LEU A 67 -3.31 10.22 -2.65
C LEU A 67 -2.09 9.45 -3.19
N LYS A 68 -1.49 9.89 -4.29
CA LYS A 68 -0.31 9.30 -4.97
C LYS A 68 1.02 9.94 -4.55
N SER A 69 0.99 11.17 -4.05
CA SER A 69 2.13 11.81 -3.37
C SER A 69 2.33 11.31 -1.93
N LYS A 70 1.29 10.71 -1.33
CA LYS A 70 1.46 9.57 -0.42
C LYS A 70 1.82 8.41 -1.35
N GLY A 71 2.98 7.75 -1.19
CA GLY A 71 3.41 6.65 -2.09
C GLY A 71 2.42 5.46 -2.13
N PRO A 72 2.84 4.22 -2.42
CA PRO A 72 1.97 3.07 -2.17
C PRO A 72 1.61 3.06 -0.68
N SER A 73 0.46 3.63 -0.32
CA SER A 73 0.18 4.00 1.06
C SER A 73 -0.42 2.77 1.75
N PRO A 74 0.29 2.17 2.73
CA PRO A 74 -0.18 1.02 3.46
C PRO A 74 -1.14 1.50 4.56
N CYS A 75 -2.41 1.73 4.23
CA CYS A 75 -3.38 2.12 5.25
C CYS A 75 -4.83 1.99 4.77
N ILE A 76 -5.36 0.77 4.82
CA ILE A 76 -6.74 0.58 5.27
C ILE A 76 -6.63 0.29 6.77
N ASN A 77 -7.02 1.28 7.58
CA ASN A 77 -7.08 1.32 9.04
C ASN A 77 -6.91 -0.03 9.77
N GLY A 78 -5.73 -0.25 10.34
CA GLY A 78 -5.40 -1.36 11.23
C GLY A 78 -3.88 -1.51 11.34
N ASN A 79 -3.32 -1.29 12.52
CA ASN A 79 -1.88 -1.23 12.78
C ASN A 79 -1.20 -2.62 12.73
N TRP A 80 -1.16 -3.27 11.56
CA TRP A 80 -0.51 -4.57 11.37
C TRP A 80 0.69 -4.45 10.42
N ARG A 81 1.74 -5.21 10.74
CA ARG A 81 3.05 -5.07 10.10
C ARG A 81 3.10 -5.83 8.78
N THR A 82 3.86 -5.33 7.82
CA THR A 82 4.02 -5.95 6.50
C THR A 82 5.44 -6.48 6.27
N GLN A 83 5.54 -7.46 5.38
CA GLN A 83 6.78 -7.98 4.80
C GLN A 83 7.17 -7.16 3.57
N LEU A 84 8.37 -7.39 3.04
CA LEU A 84 8.90 -6.67 1.85
C LEU A 84 8.07 -6.93 0.58
N ASP A 85 7.40 -8.08 0.51
CA ASP A 85 6.51 -8.47 -0.59
C ASP A 85 5.08 -7.92 -0.43
N GLY A 86 4.85 -7.06 0.57
CA GLY A 86 3.55 -6.46 0.86
C GLY A 86 2.60 -7.35 1.67
N ARG A 87 2.96 -8.60 1.96
CA ARG A 87 2.12 -9.50 2.77
C ARG A 87 2.13 -9.11 4.24
N PRO A 88 1.06 -9.40 5.00
CA PRO A 88 1.07 -9.21 6.45
C PRO A 88 2.15 -10.10 7.07
N ARG A 89 2.84 -9.55 8.07
CA ARG A 89 3.76 -10.28 8.92
C ARG A 89 2.97 -11.01 10.01
N ALA A 90 3.49 -12.15 10.46
CA ALA A 90 2.98 -12.82 11.66
C ALA A 90 2.93 -11.87 12.86
N GLY A 91 1.82 -11.90 13.61
CA GLY A 91 1.58 -11.03 14.76
C GLY A 91 0.11 -10.75 14.94
N LEU A 92 -0.20 -9.60 15.56
CA LEU A 92 -1.56 -9.08 15.69
C LEU A 92 -2.03 -8.58 14.33
N VAL A 93 -3.00 -9.29 13.75
CA VAL A 93 -3.54 -9.01 12.42
C VAL A 93 -5.07 -9.19 12.49
N PRO A 94 -5.87 -8.31 11.85
CA PRO A 94 -7.31 -8.53 11.75
C PRO A 94 -7.64 -9.87 11.08
N LYS A 95 -8.69 -10.53 11.54
CA LYS A 95 -9.09 -11.87 11.07
C LYS A 95 -9.31 -11.91 9.56
N GLU A 96 -9.88 -10.84 9.02
CA GLU A 96 -10.20 -10.69 7.60
C GLU A 96 -8.92 -10.70 6.76
N ILE A 97 -7.91 -9.93 7.19
CA ILE A 97 -6.60 -9.83 6.51
C ILE A 97 -5.83 -11.13 6.65
N ALA A 98 -5.85 -11.74 7.84
CA ALA A 98 -5.20 -13.02 8.07
C ALA A 98 -5.78 -14.12 7.16
N SER A 99 -7.11 -14.19 7.06
CA SER A 99 -7.81 -15.16 6.21
C SER A 99 -7.51 -14.95 4.73
N LEU A 100 -7.51 -13.69 4.25
CA LEU A 100 -7.18 -13.34 2.87
C LEU A 100 -5.75 -13.77 2.48
N ASN A 101 -4.82 -13.72 3.43
CA ASN A 101 -3.42 -14.06 3.22
C ASN A 101 -3.07 -15.53 3.57
N GLY A 102 -4.07 -16.36 3.88
CA GLY A 102 -3.85 -17.78 4.22
C GLY A 102 -3.07 -17.99 5.53
N MET A 103 -3.19 -17.06 6.47
CA MET A 103 -2.65 -17.19 7.82
C MET A 103 -3.62 -17.97 8.71
N MET A 104 -3.08 -18.59 9.76
CA MET A 104 -3.86 -19.27 10.79
C MET A 104 -3.59 -18.67 12.15
N GLU A 105 -4.57 -18.74 13.04
CA GLU A 105 -4.42 -18.28 14.42
C GLU A 105 -3.49 -19.23 15.19
N LEU A 106 -2.53 -18.69 15.95
CA LEU A 106 -1.57 -19.51 16.71
C LEU A 106 -2.27 -20.24 17.87
N MET A 107 -3.14 -19.51 18.57
CA MET A 107 -3.99 -20.01 19.65
C MET A 107 -5.42 -19.52 19.41
N PRO A 108 -6.46 -20.33 19.72
CA PRO A 108 -7.84 -19.90 19.54
C PRO A 108 -8.13 -18.58 20.28
N GLN A 109 -8.78 -17.62 19.60
CA GLN A 109 -9.20 -16.33 20.16
C GLN A 109 -8.05 -15.43 20.66
N SER A 110 -6.82 -15.68 20.23
CA SER A 110 -5.65 -14.85 20.57
C SER A 110 -5.51 -13.60 19.71
N GLY A 111 -6.11 -13.57 18.51
CA GLY A 111 -5.88 -12.51 17.53
C GLY A 111 -4.44 -12.49 16.97
N VAL A 112 -3.62 -13.49 17.31
CA VAL A 112 -2.24 -13.63 16.84
C VAL A 112 -2.18 -14.65 15.71
N TYR A 113 -1.82 -14.18 14.53
CA TYR A 113 -1.82 -14.96 13.30
C TYR A 113 -0.40 -15.25 12.80
N VAL A 114 -0.25 -16.41 12.16
CA VAL A 114 1.02 -16.94 11.68
C VAL A 114 0.79 -17.80 10.44
N TYR A 115 1.78 -17.89 9.55
CA TYR A 115 1.65 -18.72 8.36
C TYR A 115 1.76 -20.21 8.70
N PRO A 116 0.96 -21.09 8.06
CA PRO A 116 1.03 -22.54 8.28
C PRO A 116 2.43 -23.14 8.03
N ARG A 117 3.20 -22.55 7.09
CA ARG A 117 4.58 -22.96 6.82
C ARG A 117 5.48 -22.78 8.06
N ASP A 118 5.32 -21.67 8.77
CA ASP A 118 6.14 -21.33 9.94
C ASP A 118 5.77 -22.22 11.13
N ILE A 119 4.50 -22.57 11.28
CA ILE A 119 4.04 -23.57 12.26
C ILE A 119 4.67 -24.94 11.99
N ARG A 120 4.67 -25.39 10.73
CA ARG A 120 5.32 -26.66 10.36
C ARG A 120 6.83 -26.64 10.59
N SER A 121 7.48 -25.49 10.45
CA SER A 121 8.91 -25.33 10.78
C SER A 121 9.13 -25.36 12.29
N THR A 122 8.21 -24.79 13.06
CA THR A 122 8.24 -24.77 14.52
C THR A 122 8.03 -26.16 15.12
N SER A 123 7.10 -26.95 14.60
CA SER A 123 6.83 -28.30 15.11
C SER A 123 7.99 -29.28 14.91
N LYS A 124 8.94 -28.98 14.01
CA LYS A 124 10.16 -29.78 13.78
C LYS A 124 11.27 -29.50 14.79
N LYS A 125 11.10 -28.53 15.71
CA LYS A 125 12.12 -28.21 16.70
C LYS A 125 12.17 -29.29 17.79
N SER A 126 13.37 -29.55 18.29
CA SER A 126 13.66 -30.67 19.20
C SER A 126 13.18 -30.46 20.65
N SER A 127 12.89 -29.22 21.06
CA SER A 127 12.45 -28.90 22.43
C SER A 127 11.47 -27.73 22.45
N GLY A 128 10.67 -27.61 23.52
CA GLY A 128 9.77 -26.46 23.71
C GLY A 128 10.55 -25.14 23.75
N THR A 129 11.70 -25.11 24.43
CA THR A 129 12.59 -23.92 24.42
C THR A 129 13.07 -23.54 23.02
N ALA A 130 13.39 -24.51 22.16
CA ALA A 130 13.75 -24.26 20.77
C ALA A 130 12.55 -23.79 19.93
N MET A 131 11.35 -24.32 20.18
CA MET A 131 10.11 -23.85 19.56
C MET A 131 9.83 -22.38 19.90
N ALA A 132 9.88 -22.01 21.18
CA ALA A 132 9.64 -20.64 21.63
C ALA A 132 10.64 -19.66 21.00
N ARG A 133 11.94 -20.01 21.02
CA ARG A 133 12.97 -19.21 20.35
C ARG A 133 12.72 -19.09 18.85
N HIS A 134 12.26 -20.13 18.18
CA HIS A 134 11.96 -20.07 16.77
C HIS A 134 10.76 -19.18 16.46
N LEU A 135 9.68 -19.30 17.23
CA LEU A 135 8.50 -18.42 17.13
C LEU A 135 8.87 -16.95 17.32
N MET A 136 9.77 -16.62 18.26
CA MET A 136 10.27 -15.24 18.37
C MET A 136 10.88 -14.71 17.07
N SER A 137 11.58 -15.54 16.29
CA SER A 137 12.14 -15.12 14.99
C SER A 137 11.09 -14.96 13.90
N ILE A 138 9.93 -15.61 14.03
CA ILE A 138 8.82 -15.46 13.10
C ILE A 138 8.13 -14.11 13.34
N PHE A 139 7.80 -13.82 14.60
CA PHE A 139 7.10 -12.59 14.98
C PHE A 139 7.98 -11.33 15.00
N TYR A 140 9.27 -11.45 15.35
CA TYR A 140 10.17 -10.32 15.51
C TYR A 140 11.45 -10.48 14.70
N THR A 141 11.92 -9.37 14.11
CA THR A 141 13.24 -9.33 13.48
C THR A 141 14.30 -9.28 14.57
N ASN A 142 15.55 -9.61 14.23
CA ASN A 142 16.65 -9.47 15.18
C ASN A 142 16.80 -8.03 15.65
N LYS A 143 16.61 -7.05 14.76
CA LYS A 143 16.66 -5.62 15.08
C LYS A 143 15.63 -5.27 16.16
N GLU A 144 14.37 -5.67 15.99
CA GLU A 144 13.33 -5.40 17.00
C GLU A 144 13.60 -6.08 18.34
N LEU A 145 14.11 -7.31 18.32
CA LEU A 145 14.48 -8.00 19.56
C LEU A 145 15.60 -7.25 20.30
N ILE A 146 16.55 -6.68 19.57
CA ILE A 146 17.64 -5.86 20.11
C ILE A 146 17.10 -4.53 20.65
N ASP A 147 16.30 -3.83 19.85
CA ASP A 147 15.73 -2.51 20.16
C ASP A 147 14.85 -2.58 21.42
N CYS A 148 13.97 -3.58 21.53
CA CYS A 148 13.17 -3.79 22.74
C CYS A 148 14.05 -4.16 23.95
N GLY A 149 15.14 -4.90 23.72
CA GLY A 149 16.17 -5.24 24.70
C GLY A 149 15.72 -6.01 25.95
N ASN A 150 14.44 -6.39 26.03
CA ASN A 150 13.80 -7.07 27.15
C ASN A 150 12.55 -7.84 26.67
N LEU A 151 12.18 -8.90 27.40
CA LEU A 151 10.97 -9.68 27.14
C LEU A 151 9.71 -8.98 27.66
N MET A 152 9.73 -8.40 28.88
CA MET A 152 8.53 -7.90 29.57
C MET A 152 8.54 -6.40 29.88
N GLY A 153 9.57 -5.68 29.42
CA GLY A 153 9.66 -4.22 29.64
C GLY A 153 9.96 -3.83 31.09
N VAL A 154 10.89 -4.53 31.74
CA VAL A 154 11.37 -4.16 33.07
C VAL A 154 12.60 -3.24 32.98
N ASN A 155 12.81 -2.41 34.01
CA ASN A 155 13.95 -1.49 34.15
C ASN A 155 14.02 -0.40 33.06
N GLY A 156 12.90 0.24 32.75
CA GLY A 156 12.84 1.37 31.81
C GLY A 156 12.98 0.99 30.33
N LYS A 157 12.84 -0.29 30.00
CA LYS A 157 12.84 -0.80 28.61
C LYS A 157 11.41 -1.05 28.13
N GLU A 158 11.18 -0.90 26.83
CA GLU A 158 9.85 -1.01 26.21
C GLU A 158 9.27 -2.44 26.27
N GLY A 159 10.12 -3.47 26.17
CA GLY A 159 9.68 -4.87 26.18
C GLY A 159 9.00 -5.32 24.88
N LEU A 160 8.69 -6.60 24.76
CA LEU A 160 7.92 -7.13 23.62
C LEU A 160 6.42 -7.02 23.87
N ASN A 161 5.64 -7.05 22.80
CA ASN A 161 4.17 -7.08 22.89
C ASN A 161 3.71 -8.27 23.75
N LYS A 162 3.00 -7.96 24.84
CA LYS A 162 2.60 -8.92 25.87
C LYS A 162 1.66 -10.01 25.33
N GLU A 163 0.75 -9.65 24.43
CA GLU A 163 -0.22 -10.59 23.86
C GLU A 163 0.48 -11.63 22.96
N ILE A 164 1.42 -11.18 22.12
CA ILE A 164 2.23 -12.08 21.28
C ILE A 164 3.09 -12.99 22.16
N VAL A 165 3.75 -12.44 23.19
CA VAL A 165 4.58 -13.22 24.11
C VAL A 165 3.74 -14.28 24.84
N GLN A 166 2.57 -13.92 25.36
CA GLN A 166 1.69 -14.85 26.06
C GLN A 166 1.19 -15.96 25.13
N THR A 167 0.77 -15.61 23.93
CA THR A 167 0.31 -16.57 22.91
C THR A 167 1.41 -17.57 22.54
N ILE A 168 2.67 -17.13 22.43
CA ILE A 168 3.82 -18.02 22.21
C ILE A 168 4.00 -18.97 23.39
N LEU A 169 3.92 -18.46 24.62
CA LEU A 169 4.06 -19.27 25.83
C LEU A 169 2.97 -20.34 25.88
N ASP A 170 1.71 -19.97 25.74
CA ASP A 170 0.58 -20.89 25.82
C ASP A 170 0.68 -21.99 24.75
N TYR A 171 0.99 -21.62 23.50
CA TYR A 171 1.19 -22.57 22.42
C TYR A 171 2.30 -23.59 22.73
N VAL A 172 3.44 -23.10 23.24
CA VAL A 172 4.61 -23.96 23.49
C VAL A 172 4.46 -24.79 24.76
N VAL A 173 3.77 -24.30 25.79
CA VAL A 173 3.43 -25.11 26.98
C VAL A 173 2.61 -26.32 26.55
N ILE A 174 1.60 -26.12 25.69
CA ILE A 174 0.72 -27.20 25.21
C ILE A 174 1.47 -28.17 24.28
N LYS A 175 2.25 -27.65 23.32
CA LYS A 175 2.89 -28.48 22.29
C LYS A 175 4.26 -29.04 22.69
N GLY A 176 5.06 -28.24 23.36
CA GLY A 176 6.43 -28.56 23.75
C GLY A 176 6.57 -29.21 25.12
N LYS A 177 5.49 -29.24 25.94
CA LYS A 177 5.48 -29.81 27.31
C LYS A 177 6.59 -29.26 28.21
N GLU A 178 6.90 -27.99 28.04
CA GLU A 178 7.94 -27.28 28.80
C GLU A 178 7.29 -26.35 29.82
N SER A 179 7.96 -26.12 30.96
CA SER A 179 7.47 -25.16 31.96
C SER A 179 7.60 -23.72 31.46
N GLU A 180 6.63 -22.88 31.83
CA GLU A 180 6.59 -21.47 31.46
C GLU A 180 7.86 -20.71 31.89
N SER A 181 8.42 -21.06 33.05
CA SER A 181 9.66 -20.47 33.56
C SER A 181 10.87 -20.75 32.65
N SER A 182 11.03 -22.00 32.20
CA SER A 182 12.07 -22.42 31.25
C SER A 182 11.91 -21.71 29.90
N LEU A 183 10.67 -21.57 29.43
CA LEU A 183 10.37 -20.85 28.19
C LEU A 183 10.72 -19.36 28.29
N LYS A 184 10.26 -18.67 29.33
CA LYS A 184 10.60 -17.27 29.60
C LYS A 184 12.11 -17.07 29.70
N LEU A 185 12.83 -17.98 30.35
CA LEU A 185 14.29 -17.94 30.43
C LEU A 185 14.93 -18.06 29.04
N ALA A 186 14.53 -19.06 28.24
CA ALA A 186 15.07 -19.27 26.89
C ALA A 186 14.82 -18.07 25.96
N MET A 187 13.63 -17.46 26.06
CA MET A 187 13.26 -16.25 25.32
C MET A 187 14.14 -15.05 25.73
N ARG A 188 14.31 -14.81 27.04
CA ARG A 188 15.22 -13.77 27.55
C ARG A 188 16.66 -13.99 27.09
N SER A 189 17.18 -15.21 27.22
CA SER A 189 18.54 -15.55 26.80
C SER A 189 18.76 -15.33 25.30
N LYS A 190 17.72 -15.46 24.46
CA LYS A 190 17.83 -15.11 23.04
C LYS A 190 18.01 -13.61 22.84
N ILE A 191 17.19 -12.79 23.50
CA ILE A 191 17.30 -11.32 23.43
C ILE A 191 18.67 -10.87 23.94
N SER A 192 19.08 -11.34 25.12
CA SER A 192 20.38 -11.00 25.70
C SER A 192 21.54 -11.39 24.79
N GLY A 193 21.48 -12.58 24.16
CA GLY A 193 22.49 -13.02 23.20
C GLY A 193 22.60 -12.12 21.97
N LEU A 194 21.46 -11.70 21.40
CA LEU A 194 21.44 -10.77 20.27
C LEU A 194 21.98 -9.39 20.65
N VAL A 195 21.57 -8.84 21.80
CA VAL A 195 22.06 -7.55 22.30
C VAL A 195 23.57 -7.60 22.55
N ALA A 196 24.08 -8.67 23.15
CA ALA A 196 25.51 -8.83 23.38
C ALA A 196 26.30 -8.93 22.07
N PHE A 197 25.77 -9.66 21.09
CA PHE A 197 26.38 -9.77 19.76
C PHE A 197 26.45 -8.40 19.05
N GLU A 198 25.36 -7.62 19.10
CA GLU A 198 25.31 -6.30 18.47
C GLU A 198 26.30 -5.32 19.11
N LYS A 199 26.43 -5.34 20.44
CA LYS A 199 27.44 -4.56 21.16
C LYS A 199 28.86 -4.91 20.74
N LYS A 200 29.16 -6.21 20.60
CA LYS A 200 30.47 -6.67 20.15
C LYS A 200 30.78 -6.20 18.73
N LYS A 201 29.79 -6.23 17.83
CA LYS A 201 29.93 -5.74 16.45
C LYS A 201 30.29 -4.26 16.42
N HIS A 202 29.59 -3.43 17.20
CA HIS A 202 29.88 -2.00 17.30
C HIS A 202 31.27 -1.72 17.88
N SER A 203 31.72 -2.48 18.89
CA SER A 203 33.07 -2.31 19.44
C SER A 203 34.19 -2.67 18.46
N VAL A 204 33.96 -3.63 17.54
CA VAL A 204 34.97 -4.02 16.56
C VAL A 204 35.06 -2.99 15.43
N SER A 205 33.93 -2.44 14.98
CA SER A 205 33.91 -1.39 13.95
C SER A 205 34.55 -0.07 14.42
N GLN A 206 34.45 0.28 15.71
CA GLN A 206 35.09 1.49 16.23
C GLN A 206 36.62 1.37 16.40
N VAL A 207 37.17 0.16 16.47
CA VAL A 207 38.62 -0.04 16.58
C VAL A 207 39.30 0.05 15.21
N THR A 208 38.60 -0.25 14.12
CA THR A 208 39.13 -0.18 12.76
C THR A 208 39.16 1.22 12.14
N ASP A 209 38.47 2.20 12.75
CA ASP A 209 38.39 3.58 12.24
C ASP A 209 39.44 4.52 12.88
N VAL A 210 40.40 3.99 13.64
CA VAL A 210 41.43 4.77 14.37
C VAL A 210 42.86 4.48 13.87
N GLU A 211 43.03 3.56 12.92
CA GLU A 211 44.32 3.26 12.28
C GLU A 211 44.27 3.68 10.80
N ASP A 212 44.44 4.98 10.53
CA ASP A 212 44.94 5.54 9.26
C ASP A 212 45.56 6.93 9.49
#